data_AF-A0A2D7Y732-F1
#
_entry.id   AF-A0A2D7Y732-F1
#
_cell.length_a   1.000
_cell.length_b   1.000
_cell.length_c   1.000
_cell.angle_alpha   90.00
_cell.angle_beta   90.00
_cell.angle_gamma   90.00
#
_symmetry.space_group_name_H-M   'P 1'
#
loop_
_entity.id
_entity.type
_entity.pdbx_description
1 polymer ?
#
loop_
_entity_poly.entity_id
_entity_poly.type
_entity_poly.pdbx_seq_one_letter_code
_entity_poly.pdbx_strand_id
1 'polypeptide(L)'
;MHRRTVLLALAGLGVSALPTAQAAQWGLTERQARDGVRAALSQAARLATNQLGQRDGFFGDPQVHIPLPSQIRSVQSMLRR
;
A
#
# COMPACT_ATOMS: atom_id res chain seq x y z
N MET A 1 -1.99 -30.23 25.19
CA MET A 1 -2.35 -28.87 24.71
C MET A 1 -1.37 -27.77 25.13
N HIS A 2 -0.48 -27.95 26.12
CA HIS A 2 0.41 -26.87 26.62
C HIS A 2 1.78 -26.73 25.92
N ARG A 3 2.23 -27.73 25.17
CA ARG A 3 3.53 -27.67 24.45
C ARG A 3 3.54 -26.72 23.26
N ARG A 4 2.37 -26.49 22.64
CA ARG A 4 2.21 -25.58 21.49
C ARG A 4 2.14 -24.11 21.94
N THR A 5 1.68 -23.86 23.16
CA THR A 5 1.61 -22.52 23.75
C THR A 5 2.97 -21.99 24.17
N VAL A 6 3.89 -22.87 24.59
CA VAL A 6 5.27 -22.48 24.98
C VAL A 6 6.11 -22.07 23.76
N LEU A 7 5.90 -22.69 22.58
CA LEU A 7 6.58 -22.29 21.34
C LEU A 7 6.09 -20.96 20.76
N LEU A 8 4.87 -20.52 21.11
CA LEU A 8 4.35 -19.20 20.69
C LEU A 8 4.79 -18.06 21.61
N ALA A 9 5.11 -18.34 22.88
CA ALA A 9 5.57 -17.32 23.83
C ALA A 9 7.02 -16.85 23.56
N LEU A 10 7.86 -17.68 22.95
CA LEU A 10 9.24 -17.33 22.56
C LEU A 10 9.34 -16.54 21.24
N ALA A 11 8.27 -16.50 20.44
CA ALA A 11 8.21 -15.69 19.22
C ALA A 11 7.79 -14.22 19.50
N GLY A 12 7.32 -13.92 20.71
CA GLY A 12 6.79 -12.59 21.09
C GLY A 12 7.83 -11.58 21.60
N LEU A 13 9.10 -11.98 21.78
CA LEU A 13 10.16 -11.12 22.34
C LEU A 13 11.05 -10.45 21.28
N GLY A 14 10.77 -10.64 19.98
CA GLY A 14 11.62 -10.14 18.89
C GLY A 14 11.20 -8.81 18.24
N VAL A 15 10.06 -8.22 18.63
CA VAL A 15 9.48 -7.05 17.96
C VAL A 15 9.57 -5.79 18.83
N SER A 16 10.71 -5.55 19.48
CA SER A 16 11.01 -4.29 20.18
C SER A 16 12.25 -3.57 19.65
N ALA A 17 12.83 -4.05 18.55
CA ALA A 17 13.93 -3.38 17.86
C ALA A 17 13.51 -2.99 16.43
N LEU A 18 12.48 -2.16 16.30
CA LEU A 18 12.38 -1.32 15.12
C LEU A 18 13.43 -0.21 15.30
N PRO A 19 14.49 -0.14 14.49
CA PRO A 19 15.36 1.02 14.50
C PRO A 19 14.47 2.23 14.15
N THR A 20 14.31 3.14 15.10
CA THR A 20 13.76 4.46 14.83
C THR A 20 14.59 5.05 13.70
N ALA A 21 13.96 5.31 12.56
CA ALA A 21 14.60 5.76 11.33
C ALA A 21 15.70 6.79 11.64
N GLN A 22 16.97 6.37 11.56
CA GLN A 22 18.10 7.27 11.67
C GLN A 22 18.18 8.09 10.38
N ALA A 23 17.33 9.11 10.26
CA ALA A 23 17.41 10.10 9.19
C ALA A 23 18.67 10.99 9.31
N ALA A 24 19.43 10.88 10.40
CA ALA A 24 20.55 11.76 10.74
C ALA A 24 21.93 11.31 10.20
N GLN A 25 22.02 10.18 9.48
CA GLN A 25 23.31 9.62 9.01
C GLN A 25 23.64 9.93 7.54
N TRP A 26 22.73 10.58 6.82
CA TRP A 26 23.00 11.16 5.51
C TRP A 26 23.07 12.66 5.76
N GLY A 27 24.17 13.33 5.42
CA GLY A 27 24.36 14.79 5.57
C GLY A 27 23.41 15.61 4.70
N LEU A 28 22.12 15.32 4.79
CA LEU A 28 21.02 15.85 4.03
C LEU A 28 20.57 17.11 4.73
N THR A 29 20.59 18.21 4.00
CA THR A 29 19.99 19.44 4.50
C THR A 29 18.48 19.25 4.60
N GLU A 30 17.88 19.91 5.59
CA GLU A 30 16.42 19.94 5.78
C GLU A 30 15.68 20.39 4.49
N ARG A 31 16.31 21.24 3.66
CA ARG A 31 15.77 21.60 2.33
C ARG A 31 15.73 20.39 1.38
N GLN A 32 16.83 19.65 1.26
CA GLN A 32 16.91 18.47 0.41
C GLN A 32 15.94 17.37 0.86
N ALA A 33 15.73 17.21 2.16
CA ALA A 33 14.72 16.29 2.70
C ALA A 33 13.31 16.66 2.20
N ARG A 34 12.92 17.92 2.35
CA ARG A 34 11.60 18.41 1.88
C ARG A 34 11.43 18.29 0.38
N ASP A 35 12.46 18.66 -0.38
CA ASP A 35 12.42 18.59 -1.85
C ASP A 35 12.35 17.12 -2.32
N GLY A 36 13.05 16.21 -1.64
CA GLY A 36 12.98 14.77 -1.91
C GLY A 36 11.58 14.19 -1.69
N VAL A 37 10.94 14.53 -0.58
CA VAL A 37 9.55 14.11 -0.31
C VAL A 37 8.59 14.66 -1.36
N ARG A 38 8.70 15.95 -1.71
CA ARG A 38 7.88 16.57 -2.77
C ARG A 38 8.08 15.88 -4.11
N ALA A 39 9.33 15.57 -4.48
CA ALA A 39 9.65 14.86 -5.72
C ALA A 39 9.05 13.45 -5.73
N ALA A 40 9.20 12.71 -4.63
CA ALA A 40 8.64 11.37 -4.49
C ALA A 40 7.10 11.37 -4.61
N LEU A 41 6.41 12.31 -3.97
CA LEU A 41 4.95 12.46 -4.10
C LEU A 41 4.54 12.83 -5.52
N SER A 42 5.29 13.72 -6.18
CA SER A 42 5.02 14.11 -7.57
C SER A 42 5.18 12.92 -8.53
N GLN A 43 6.20 12.09 -8.30
CA GLN A 43 6.41 10.87 -9.06
C GLN A 43 5.31 9.84 -8.77
N ALA A 44 4.95 9.63 -7.50
CA ALA A 44 3.88 8.73 -7.12
C ALA A 44 2.54 9.10 -7.77
N ALA A 45 2.19 10.40 -7.80
CA ALA A 45 1.00 10.88 -8.48
C ALA A 45 1.01 10.59 -9.99
N ARG A 46 2.15 10.80 -10.65
CA ARG A 46 2.32 10.46 -12.08
C ARG A 46 2.19 8.96 -12.34
N LEU A 47 2.79 8.13 -11.48
CA LEU A 47 2.70 6.68 -11.61
C LEU A 47 1.27 6.18 -11.41
N ALA A 48 0.58 6.66 -10.36
CA ALA A 48 -0.79 6.30 -10.07
C ALA A 48 -1.75 6.69 -11.21
N THR A 49 -1.62 7.91 -11.73
CA THR A 49 -2.45 8.37 -12.86
C THR A 49 -2.15 7.60 -14.15
N ASN A 50 -0.87 7.32 -14.43
CA ASN A 50 -0.50 6.49 -15.58
C ASN A 50 -1.06 5.07 -15.46
N GLN A 51 -1.02 4.47 -14.27
CA GLN A 51 -1.54 3.13 -14.03
C GLN A 51 -3.05 3.08 -14.20
N LEU A 52 -3.77 3.99 -13.55
CA LEU A 52 -5.24 4.03 -13.57
C LEU A 52 -5.80 4.49 -14.92
N GLY A 53 -5.05 5.31 -15.66
CA GLY A 53 -5.41 5.80 -16.98
C GLY A 53 -5.22 4.79 -18.12
N GLN A 54 -4.57 3.65 -17.88
CA GLN A 54 -4.51 2.58 -18.88
C GLN A 54 -5.90 2.01 -19.17
N ARG A 55 -6.03 1.34 -20.33
CA ARG A 55 -7.25 0.61 -20.66
C ARG A 55 -7.57 -0.39 -19.54
N ASP A 56 -8.76 -0.25 -18.95
CA ASP A 56 -9.22 -1.04 -17.80
C ASP A 56 -8.41 -0.84 -16.50
N GLY A 57 -7.57 0.19 -16.39
CA GLY A 57 -6.74 0.44 -15.22
C GLY A 57 -7.54 0.76 -13.95
N PHE A 58 -8.56 1.62 -14.06
CA PHE A 58 -9.45 1.93 -12.93
C PHE A 58 -10.53 0.88 -12.69
N PHE A 59 -11.15 0.35 -13.76
CA PHE A 59 -12.26 -0.60 -13.64
C PHE A 59 -11.80 -2.02 -13.30
N GLY A 60 -10.59 -2.39 -13.70
CA GLY A 60 -9.98 -3.70 -13.42
C GLY A 60 -9.26 -3.78 -12.07
N ASP A 61 -8.92 -2.65 -11.44
CA ASP A 61 -8.25 -2.62 -10.14
C ASP A 61 -9.27 -2.69 -8.98
N PRO A 62 -9.36 -3.80 -8.22
CA PRO A 62 -10.34 -3.97 -7.16
C PRO A 62 -10.10 -3.05 -5.95
N GLN A 63 -8.93 -2.41 -5.82
CA GLN A 63 -8.62 -1.51 -4.71
C GLN A 63 -9.19 -0.11 -4.93
N VAL A 64 -9.36 0.32 -6.18
CA VAL A 64 -9.87 1.67 -6.53
C VAL A 64 -11.20 1.65 -7.27
N HIS A 65 -11.55 0.52 -7.90
CA HIS A 65 -12.82 0.38 -8.61
C HIS A 65 -13.99 0.57 -7.66
N ILE A 66 -14.91 1.47 -8.03
CA ILE A 66 -16.15 1.69 -7.27
C ILE A 66 -17.08 0.50 -7.52
N PRO A 67 -17.40 -0.31 -6.50
CA PRO A 67 -18.19 -1.51 -6.69
C PRO A 67 -19.62 -1.14 -7.10
N LEU A 68 -20.19 -1.93 -8.01
CA LEU A 68 -21.57 -1.72 -8.41
C LEU A 68 -22.55 -1.96 -7.25
N PRO A 69 -23.62 -1.14 -7.16
CA PRO A 69 -24.76 -1.36 -6.27
C PRO A 69 -25.35 -2.76 -6.43
N SER A 70 -25.88 -3.31 -5.34
CA SER A 70 -26.41 -4.67 -5.28
C SER A 70 -27.45 -4.99 -6.36
N GLN A 71 -28.26 -4.01 -6.76
CA GLN A 71 -29.32 -4.18 -7.76
C GLN A 71 -28.80 -4.45 -9.19
N ILE A 72 -27.58 -3.99 -9.50
CA ILE A 72 -27.00 -4.04 -10.85
C ILE A 72 -25.74 -4.91 -10.94
N ARG A 73 -25.24 -5.40 -9.79
CA ARG A 73 -24.15 -6.38 -9.73
C ARG A 73 -24.48 -7.68 -10.49
N SER A 74 -25.74 -8.10 -10.46
CA SER A 74 -26.25 -9.30 -11.17
C SER A 74 -26.17 -9.16 -12.69
N VAL A 75 -26.35 -7.95 -13.22
CA VAL A 75 -26.27 -7.68 -14.66
C VAL A 75 -24.80 -7.67 -15.12
N GLN A 76 -23.89 -7.17 -14.28
CA GLN A 76 -22.46 -7.17 -14.58
C GLN A 76 -21.85 -8.58 -14.65
N SER A 77 -22.33 -9.55 -13.87
CA SER A 77 -21.86 -10.95 -13.99
C SER A 77 -22.37 -11.62 -15.26
N MET A 78 -23.54 -11.22 -15.77
CA MET A 78 -24.10 -11.70 -17.04
C MET A 78 -23.36 -11.13 -18.25
N LEU A 79 -22.94 -9.86 -18.21
CA LEU A 79 -22.19 -9.20 -19.30
C LEU A 79 -20.70 -9.58 -19.36
N ARG A 80 -20.18 -10.25 -18.33
CA ARG A 80 -18.78 -10.72 -18.27
C ARG A 80 -18.57 -12.12 -18.86
N ARG A 81 -19.64 -12.75 -19.32
CA ARG A 81 -19.65 -14.08 -19.96
C ARG A 81 -19.68 -13.93 -21.47
#